data_AF-W2EKU0-F1
#
_entry.id   AF-W2EKU0-F1
#
_cell.length_a   1.000
_cell.length_b   1.000
_cell.length_c   1.000
_cell.angle_alpha   90.00
_cell.angle_beta   90.00
_cell.angle_gamma   90.00
#
_symmetry.space_group_name_H-M   'P 1'
#
loop_
_entity.id
_entity.type
_entity.pdbx_description
1 polymer ?
#
loop_
_entity_poly.entity_id
_entity_poly.type
_entity_poly.pdbx_seq_one_letter_code
_entity_poly.pdbx_strand_id
1 'polypeptide(L)'
;MLRSIISMVRPRHLAVTAAVYLPLAGLMFGGWAGSLAAVSRACADLPPFDVRSWWTLQDARIMLNACGPAGRTAYVHQQLLDLIYPAALGALLLVATALPARRYGSRWWPVLVPAVAMTVLDYVENIGIWSLLLDWPHTHPAVIALAGAATAIKRVLGFVAFTTPLLLASVALASAISRRVQRPESADQVTDTETSERVLPTAS
;
A
#
# COMPACT_ATOMS: atom_id res chain seq x y z
N MET A 1 -1.43 8.78 -17.32
CA MET A 1 -0.89 9.15 -15.99
C MET A 1 0.00 8.06 -15.39
N LEU A 2 -0.50 6.83 -15.12
CA LEU A 2 0.26 5.75 -14.46
C LEU A 2 1.56 5.33 -15.19
N ARG A 3 1.53 5.29 -16.53
CA ARG A 3 2.72 5.02 -17.35
C ARG A 3 3.88 5.99 -17.08
N SER A 4 3.56 7.26 -16.88
CA SER A 4 4.53 8.31 -16.59
C SER A 4 5.10 8.18 -15.18
N ILE A 5 4.29 7.72 -14.20
CA ILE A 5 4.73 7.52 -12.81
C ILE A 5 5.95 6.60 -12.76
N ILE A 6 5.92 5.47 -13.49
CA ILE A 6 7.06 4.55 -13.55
C ILE A 6 8.33 5.31 -13.96
N SER A 7 8.33 6.06 -15.05
CA SER A 7 9.54 6.77 -15.49
C SER A 7 10.03 7.84 -14.49
N MET A 8 9.13 8.49 -13.76
CA MET A 8 9.43 9.67 -12.94
C MET A 8 9.80 9.35 -11.48
N VAL A 9 9.41 8.19 -10.94
CA VAL A 9 9.66 7.86 -9.53
C VAL A 9 11.15 7.73 -9.21
N ARG A 10 11.56 8.29 -8.08
CA ARG A 10 12.94 8.30 -7.55
C ARG A 10 12.92 7.85 -6.08
N PRO A 11 14.03 7.35 -5.53
CA PRO A 11 14.10 6.92 -4.13
C PRO A 11 13.65 8.01 -3.13
N ARG A 12 13.94 9.28 -3.40
CA ARG A 12 13.47 10.41 -2.58
C ARG A 12 11.94 10.48 -2.44
N HIS A 13 11.19 10.08 -3.48
CA HIS A 13 9.73 10.09 -3.40
C HIS A 13 9.24 9.04 -2.40
N LEU A 14 9.94 7.89 -2.27
CA LEU A 14 9.60 6.87 -1.29
C LEU A 14 9.77 7.40 0.13
N ALA A 15 10.90 8.09 0.38
CA ALA A 15 11.16 8.73 1.67
C ALA A 15 10.09 9.79 2.00
N VAL A 16 9.71 10.63 1.03
CA VAL A 16 8.65 11.64 1.21
C VAL A 16 7.30 10.99 1.51
N THR A 17 6.88 9.99 0.72
CA THR A 17 5.59 9.31 0.96
C THR A 17 5.58 8.56 2.29
N ALA A 18 6.70 7.97 2.70
CA ALA A 18 6.82 7.30 3.99
C ALA A 18 6.77 8.31 5.15
N ALA A 19 7.46 9.45 5.02
CA ALA A 19 7.42 10.52 6.03
C ALA A 19 6.02 11.11 6.23
N VAL A 20 5.18 11.13 5.19
CA VAL A 20 3.76 11.53 5.30
C VAL A 20 2.90 10.42 5.89
N TYR A 21 3.08 9.18 5.43
CA TYR A 21 2.26 8.03 5.86
C TYR A 21 2.50 7.65 7.33
N LEU A 22 3.76 7.63 7.80
CA LEU A 22 4.09 7.11 9.12
C LEU A 22 3.42 7.87 10.29
N PRO A 23 3.38 9.22 10.32
CA PRO A 23 2.61 9.95 11.32
C PRO A 23 1.11 9.61 11.28
N LEU A 24 0.53 9.50 10.08
CA LEU A 24 -0.88 9.15 9.92
C LEU A 24 -1.18 7.74 10.42
N ALA A 25 -0.28 6.78 10.17
CA ALA A 25 -0.36 5.44 10.74
C ALA A 25 -0.22 5.46 12.28
N GLY A 26 0.71 6.26 12.81
CA GLY A 26 0.85 6.46 14.25
C GLY A 26 -0.41 7.01 14.91
N LEU A 27 -1.09 7.96 14.26
CA LEU A 27 -2.40 8.43 14.70
C LEU A 27 -3.44 7.31 14.55
N MET A 28 -3.59 6.69 13.39
CA MET A 28 -4.61 5.67 13.12
C MET A 28 -4.60 4.50 14.12
N PHE A 29 -3.40 3.98 14.43
CA PHE A 29 -3.20 2.81 15.28
C PHE A 29 -2.74 3.16 16.72
N GLY A 30 -2.68 4.44 17.07
CA GLY A 30 -2.26 4.90 18.40
C GLY A 30 -3.33 4.74 19.48
N GLY A 31 -3.04 5.24 20.68
CA GLY A 31 -3.92 5.14 21.87
C GLY A 31 -4.82 6.36 22.14
N TRP A 32 -5.06 7.23 21.17
CA TRP A 32 -5.80 8.49 21.35
C TRP A 32 -7.27 8.36 20.94
N ALA A 33 -8.09 9.38 21.25
CA ALA A 33 -9.56 9.30 21.16
C ALA A 33 -10.14 9.09 19.74
N GLY A 34 -9.40 9.44 18.68
CA GLY A 34 -9.81 9.22 17.29
C GLY A 34 -9.04 8.08 16.61
N SER A 35 -8.44 7.16 17.38
CA SER A 35 -7.83 5.96 16.81
C SER A 35 -8.83 4.82 16.65
N LEU A 36 -8.46 3.81 15.86
CA LEU A 36 -9.26 2.58 15.68
C LEU A 36 -9.52 1.87 17.02
N ALA A 37 -8.53 1.88 17.92
CA ALA A 37 -8.65 1.27 19.24
C ALA A 37 -9.64 2.02 20.15
N ALA A 38 -9.80 3.34 19.97
CA ALA A 38 -10.83 4.09 20.67
C ALA A 38 -12.23 3.75 20.16
N VAL A 39 -12.40 3.58 18.85
CA VAL A 39 -13.68 3.14 18.25
C VAL A 39 -14.07 1.75 18.78
N SER A 40 -13.16 0.77 18.75
CA SER A 40 -13.46 -0.56 19.29
C SER A 40 -13.92 -0.51 20.74
N ARG A 41 -13.17 0.17 21.62
CA ARG A 41 -13.57 0.29 23.04
C ARG A 41 -14.93 0.95 23.22
N ALA A 42 -15.25 1.95 22.39
CA ALA A 42 -16.53 2.64 22.46
C ALA A 42 -17.69 1.84 21.83
N CYS A 43 -17.40 0.77 21.09
CA CYS A 43 -18.35 -0.08 20.38
C CYS A 43 -18.33 -1.54 20.87
N ALA A 44 -18.16 -1.74 22.19
CA ALA A 44 -18.15 -3.05 22.84
C ALA A 44 -17.09 -4.02 22.26
N ASP A 45 -15.89 -3.50 22.03
CA ASP A 45 -14.73 -4.21 21.47
C ASP A 45 -14.92 -4.79 20.07
N LEU A 46 -15.98 -4.40 19.36
CA LEU A 46 -16.17 -4.75 17.97
C LEU A 46 -15.17 -3.97 17.09
N PRO A 47 -14.55 -4.62 16.08
CA PRO A 47 -13.62 -3.94 15.19
C PRO A 47 -14.35 -2.90 14.31
N PRO A 48 -13.76 -1.72 14.04
CA PRO A 48 -14.26 -0.79 13.03
C PRO A 48 -14.48 -1.47 11.67
N PHE A 49 -15.49 -1.05 10.91
CA PHE A 49 -15.82 -1.62 9.60
C PHE A 49 -14.63 -1.65 8.63
N ASP A 50 -13.89 -0.55 8.58
CA ASP A 50 -12.78 -0.27 7.67
C ASP A 50 -11.57 -1.20 7.89
N VAL A 51 -11.45 -1.84 9.06
CA VAL A 51 -10.42 -2.86 9.37
C VAL A 51 -10.89 -4.30 9.22
N ARG A 52 -12.18 -4.54 8.95
CA ARG A 52 -12.71 -5.88 8.70
C ARG A 52 -12.32 -6.38 7.32
N SER A 53 -12.45 -7.69 7.12
CA SER A 53 -12.33 -8.32 5.80
C SER A 53 -13.59 -8.12 4.95
N TRP A 54 -14.75 -8.13 5.58
CA TRP A 54 -16.09 -7.99 5.00
C TRP A 54 -17.10 -7.68 6.11
N TRP A 55 -18.26 -7.12 5.78
CA TRP A 55 -19.39 -6.99 6.70
C TRP A 55 -20.72 -6.84 5.94
N THR A 56 -21.81 -7.18 6.62
CA THR A 56 -23.18 -7.20 6.11
C THR A 56 -24.07 -6.15 6.78
N LEU A 57 -25.32 -6.04 6.31
CA LEU A 57 -26.36 -5.27 7.00
C LEU A 57 -26.57 -5.71 8.45
N GLN A 58 -26.51 -7.01 8.73
CA GLN A 58 -26.69 -7.53 10.08
C GLN A 58 -25.50 -7.13 10.97
N ASP A 59 -24.28 -7.20 10.44
CA ASP A 59 -23.08 -6.76 11.15
C ASP A 59 -23.14 -5.26 11.47
N ALA A 60 -23.66 -4.47 10.53
CA ALA A 60 -23.85 -3.03 10.72
C ALA A 60 -24.85 -2.75 11.86
N ARG A 61 -25.97 -3.46 11.91
CA ARG A 61 -26.94 -3.38 13.01
C ARG A 61 -26.33 -3.74 14.35
N ILE A 62 -25.60 -4.84 14.42
CA ILE A 62 -24.94 -5.29 15.66
C ILE A 62 -23.96 -4.21 16.13
N MET A 63 -23.07 -3.75 15.24
CA MET A 63 -22.04 -2.79 15.61
C MET A 63 -22.61 -1.43 16.00
N LEU A 64 -23.50 -0.83 15.20
CA LEU A 64 -23.96 0.54 15.45
C LEU A 64 -24.95 0.64 16.62
N ASN A 65 -25.63 -0.45 16.97
CA ASN A 65 -26.37 -0.55 18.22
C ASN A 65 -25.42 -0.66 19.42
N ALA A 66 -24.34 -1.47 19.31
CA ALA A 66 -23.34 -1.60 20.36
C ALA A 66 -22.56 -0.29 20.61
N CYS A 67 -22.27 0.47 19.56
CA CYS A 67 -21.64 1.80 19.67
C CYS A 67 -22.49 2.81 20.46
N GLY A 68 -23.83 2.75 20.32
CA GLY A 68 -24.70 3.81 20.78
C GLY A 68 -24.32 5.20 20.22
N PRO A 69 -24.87 6.30 20.78
CA PRO A 69 -24.52 7.65 20.32
C PRO A 69 -23.04 8.01 20.53
N ALA A 70 -22.48 7.68 21.70
CA ALA A 70 -21.10 8.04 22.04
C ALA A 70 -20.06 7.32 21.18
N GLY A 71 -20.24 6.01 20.93
CA GLY A 71 -19.35 5.25 20.04
C GLY A 71 -19.44 5.70 18.59
N ARG A 72 -20.63 6.09 18.11
CA ARG A 72 -20.75 6.69 16.76
C ARG A 72 -20.01 8.02 16.65
N THR A 73 -20.06 8.89 17.67
CA THR A 73 -19.25 10.12 17.69
C THR A 73 -17.75 9.83 17.69
N ALA A 74 -17.28 8.85 18.47
CA ALA A 74 -15.89 8.42 18.44
C ALA A 74 -15.49 7.90 17.05
N TYR A 75 -16.39 7.16 16.40
CA TYR A 75 -16.16 6.65 15.04
C TYR A 75 -16.10 7.78 14.01
N VAL A 76 -16.96 8.79 14.11
CA VAL A 76 -16.88 10.00 13.27
C VAL A 76 -15.53 10.70 13.42
N HIS A 77 -14.99 10.82 14.64
CA HIS A 77 -13.67 11.42 14.84
C HIS A 77 -12.54 10.60 14.21
N GLN A 78 -12.61 9.26 14.28
CA GLN A 78 -11.65 8.41 13.59
C GLN A 78 -11.74 8.57 12.07
N GLN A 79 -12.96 8.64 11.52
CA GLN A 79 -13.20 8.82 10.09
C GLN A 79 -12.65 10.14 9.51
N LEU A 80 -12.31 11.12 10.35
CA LEU A 80 -11.59 12.32 9.90
C LEU A 80 -10.16 11.99 9.41
N LEU A 81 -9.49 11.00 10.01
CA LEU A 81 -8.20 10.52 9.51
C LEU A 81 -8.35 9.82 8.16
N ASP A 82 -9.46 9.10 7.95
CA ASP A 82 -9.75 8.39 6.71
C ASP A 82 -10.02 9.31 5.51
N LEU A 83 -10.12 10.62 5.72
CA LEU A 83 -10.11 11.60 4.63
C LEU A 83 -8.74 11.64 3.92
N ILE A 84 -7.65 11.41 4.65
CA ILE A 84 -6.27 11.57 4.15
C ILE A 84 -5.45 10.27 4.18
N TYR A 85 -5.77 9.35 5.09
CA TYR A 85 -5.03 8.11 5.28
C TYR A 85 -4.98 7.23 4.01
N PRO A 86 -6.09 7.00 3.28
CA PRO A 86 -6.08 6.13 2.09
C PRO A 86 -5.22 6.70 0.96
N ALA A 87 -5.22 8.04 0.79
CA ALA A 87 -4.38 8.71 -0.19
C ALA A 87 -2.88 8.61 0.16
N ALA A 88 -2.52 8.79 1.43
CA ALA A 88 -1.14 8.66 1.88
C ALA A 88 -0.61 7.23 1.69
N LEU A 89 -1.41 6.23 2.09
CA LEU A 89 -1.08 4.82 1.89
C LEU A 89 -1.00 4.46 0.40
N GLY A 90 -1.98 4.91 -0.40
CA GLY A 90 -2.00 4.71 -1.84
C GLY A 90 -0.76 5.29 -2.53
N ALA A 91 -0.37 6.52 -2.17
CA ALA A 91 0.83 7.16 -2.69
C ALA A 91 2.11 6.38 -2.34
N LEU A 92 2.23 5.93 -1.08
CA LEU A 92 3.35 5.10 -0.63
C LEU A 92 3.44 3.80 -1.46
N LEU A 93 2.33 3.08 -1.62
CA LEU A 93 2.30 1.81 -2.36
C LEU A 93 2.56 2.01 -3.86
N LEU A 94 2.04 3.08 -4.45
CA LEU A 94 2.34 3.45 -5.85
C LEU A 94 3.83 3.69 -6.05
N VAL A 95 4.47 4.47 -5.18
CA VAL A 95 5.90 4.76 -5.27
C VAL A 95 6.76 3.52 -4.99
N ALA A 96 6.43 2.77 -3.94
CA ALA A 96 7.11 1.53 -3.57
C ALA A 96 7.04 0.47 -4.68
N THR A 97 5.92 0.42 -5.42
CA THR A 97 5.74 -0.51 -6.55
C THR A 97 6.43 0.00 -7.81
N ALA A 98 6.27 1.29 -8.13
CA ALA A 98 6.84 1.89 -9.34
C ALA A 98 8.37 1.83 -9.34
N LEU A 99 9.02 2.03 -8.19
CA LEU A 99 10.49 2.09 -8.08
C LEU A 99 11.19 0.82 -8.61
N PRO A 100 10.87 -0.40 -8.16
CA PRO A 100 11.42 -1.63 -8.74
C PRO A 100 10.83 -1.94 -10.13
N ALA A 101 9.56 -1.58 -10.40
CA ALA A 101 8.94 -1.84 -11.71
C ALA A 101 9.65 -1.11 -12.88
N ARG A 102 10.33 0.02 -12.61
CA ARG A 102 11.11 0.80 -13.60
C ARG A 102 12.08 -0.02 -14.43
N ARG A 103 12.71 -1.02 -13.84
CA ARG A 103 13.69 -1.88 -14.52
C ARG A 103 13.10 -2.66 -15.70
N TYR A 104 11.78 -2.82 -15.72
CA TYR A 104 11.05 -3.53 -16.77
C TYR A 104 10.39 -2.60 -17.80
N GLY A 105 10.55 -1.27 -17.64
CA GLY A 105 10.03 -0.24 -18.53
C GLY A 105 8.60 0.20 -18.23
N SER A 106 8.19 1.33 -18.83
CA SER A 106 6.90 1.98 -18.55
C SER A 106 5.66 1.17 -18.95
N ARG A 107 5.82 0.12 -19.77
CA ARG A 107 4.75 -0.83 -20.13
C ARG A 107 4.21 -1.62 -18.93
N TRP A 108 4.97 -1.68 -17.83
CA TRP A 108 4.57 -2.37 -16.60
C TRP A 108 3.59 -1.56 -15.72
N TRP A 109 3.08 -0.43 -16.20
CA TRP A 109 2.13 0.40 -15.46
C TRP A 109 0.87 -0.31 -14.93
N PRO A 110 0.34 -1.40 -15.53
CA PRO A 110 -0.83 -2.09 -14.98
C PRO A 110 -0.59 -2.65 -13.57
N VAL A 111 0.67 -2.89 -13.18
CA VAL A 111 1.04 -3.33 -11.83
C VAL A 111 0.67 -2.33 -10.73
N LEU A 112 0.40 -1.08 -11.10
CA LEU A 112 -0.01 -0.01 -10.19
C LEU A 112 -1.53 0.04 -9.98
N VAL A 113 -2.33 -0.64 -10.82
CA VAL A 113 -3.80 -0.59 -10.78
C VAL A 113 -4.37 -1.05 -9.44
N PRO A 114 -3.89 -2.16 -8.82
CA PRO A 114 -4.43 -2.58 -7.52
C PRO A 114 -4.32 -1.51 -6.45
N ALA A 115 -3.18 -0.79 -6.38
CA ALA A 115 -2.98 0.29 -5.41
C ALA A 115 -3.94 1.47 -5.64
N VAL A 116 -4.20 1.87 -6.90
CA VAL A 116 -5.20 2.91 -7.19
C VAL A 116 -6.60 2.44 -6.84
N ALA A 117 -6.96 1.22 -7.26
CA ALA A 117 -8.30 0.69 -7.10
C ALA A 117 -8.65 0.48 -5.62
N MET A 118 -7.74 -0.06 -4.80
CA MET A 118 -7.98 -0.18 -3.35
C MET A 118 -8.12 1.19 -2.67
N THR A 119 -7.35 2.22 -3.06
CA THR A 119 -7.50 3.58 -2.51
C THR A 119 -8.85 4.19 -2.86
N VAL A 120 -9.32 4.02 -4.11
CA VAL A 120 -10.64 4.52 -4.53
C VAL A 120 -11.76 3.80 -3.78
N LEU A 121 -11.68 2.48 -3.64
CA LEU A 121 -12.69 1.70 -2.91
C LEU A 121 -12.69 2.00 -1.42
N ASP A 122 -11.56 2.37 -0.84
CA ASP A 122 -11.49 2.86 0.54
C ASP A 122 -12.35 4.11 0.72
N TYR A 123 -12.24 5.10 -0.19
CA TYR A 123 -13.13 6.27 -0.17
C TYR A 123 -14.61 5.92 -0.38
N VAL A 124 -14.92 4.96 -1.25
CA VAL A 124 -16.31 4.49 -1.44
C VAL A 124 -16.86 3.86 -0.16
N GLU A 125 -16.07 3.02 0.51
CA GLU A 125 -16.43 2.44 1.80
C GLU A 125 -16.62 3.53 2.86
N ASN A 126 -15.68 4.47 2.98
CA ASN A 126 -15.74 5.54 3.98
C ASN A 126 -16.96 6.44 3.79
N ILE A 127 -17.34 6.77 2.55
CA ILE A 127 -18.60 7.50 2.25
C ILE A 127 -19.81 6.69 2.75
N GLY A 128 -19.78 5.37 2.56
CA GLY A 128 -20.76 4.46 3.13
C GLY A 128 -20.80 4.57 4.64
N ILE A 129 -19.67 4.38 5.32
CA ILE A 129 -19.55 4.45 6.78
C ILE A 129 -20.06 5.80 7.32
N TRP A 130 -19.68 6.92 6.71
CA TRP A 130 -20.22 8.25 7.05
C TRP A 130 -21.75 8.30 6.96
N SER A 131 -22.33 7.74 5.90
CA SER A 131 -23.78 7.65 5.73
C SER A 131 -24.43 6.83 6.84
N LEU A 132 -23.80 5.71 7.22
CA LEU A 132 -24.26 4.89 8.36
C LEU A 132 -24.18 5.67 9.67
N LEU A 133 -23.08 6.38 9.93
CA LEU A 133 -22.85 7.05 11.22
C LEU A 133 -23.78 8.26 11.44
N LEU A 134 -24.05 9.02 10.37
CA LEU A 134 -24.84 10.24 10.43
C LEU A 134 -26.35 10.00 10.38
N ASP A 135 -26.79 8.94 9.70
CA ASP A 135 -28.22 8.66 9.46
C ASP A 135 -28.71 7.37 10.16
N TRP A 136 -27.93 6.81 11.10
CA TRP A 136 -28.37 5.62 11.84
C TRP A 136 -29.66 5.88 12.65
N PRO A 137 -30.69 5.02 12.61
CA PRO A 137 -30.79 3.70 11.94
C PRO A 137 -31.51 3.70 10.58
N HIS A 138 -31.64 4.85 9.93
CA HIS A 138 -32.45 5.06 8.73
C HIS A 138 -31.70 4.91 7.41
N THR A 139 -30.38 4.68 7.45
CA THR A 139 -29.54 4.47 6.26
C THR A 139 -30.09 3.38 5.34
N HIS A 140 -30.17 3.67 4.04
CA HIS A 140 -30.72 2.76 3.05
C HIS A 140 -29.91 1.44 2.94
N PRO A 141 -30.55 0.25 2.92
CA PRO A 141 -29.85 -1.04 2.88
C PRO A 141 -28.84 -1.21 1.73
N ALA A 142 -29.11 -0.60 0.58
CA ALA A 142 -28.21 -0.67 -0.57
C ALA A 142 -26.86 0.04 -0.32
N VAL A 143 -26.85 1.14 0.44
CA VAL A 143 -25.60 1.85 0.81
C VAL A 143 -24.76 0.95 1.70
N ILE A 144 -25.40 0.28 2.65
CA ILE A 144 -24.76 -0.66 3.58
C ILE A 144 -24.16 -1.84 2.83
N ALA A 145 -24.91 -2.45 1.91
CA ALA A 145 -24.42 -3.54 1.08
C ALA A 145 -23.25 -3.12 0.16
N LEU A 146 -23.33 -1.94 -0.44
CA LEU A 146 -22.27 -1.40 -1.30
C LEU A 146 -20.99 -1.13 -0.50
N ALA A 147 -21.10 -0.56 0.69
CA ALA A 147 -19.96 -0.30 1.56
C ALA A 147 -19.27 -1.59 2.01
N GLY A 148 -20.03 -2.60 2.45
CA GLY A 148 -19.48 -3.93 2.80
C GLY A 148 -18.82 -4.63 1.61
N ALA A 149 -19.39 -4.50 0.40
CA ALA A 149 -18.77 -5.00 -0.82
C ALA A 149 -17.49 -4.26 -1.19
N ALA A 150 -17.47 -2.93 -1.05
CA ALA A 150 -16.26 -2.13 -1.22
C ALA A 150 -15.17 -2.59 -0.25
N THR A 151 -15.50 -2.90 1.01
CA THR A 151 -14.57 -3.48 1.99
C THR A 151 -13.93 -4.78 1.50
N ALA A 152 -14.72 -5.75 1.04
CA ALA A 152 -14.13 -7.02 0.58
C ALA A 152 -13.25 -6.83 -0.66
N ILE A 153 -13.72 -6.08 -1.65
CA ILE A 153 -12.97 -5.87 -2.89
C ILE A 153 -11.68 -5.09 -2.59
N LYS A 154 -11.74 -4.03 -1.77
CA LYS A 154 -10.54 -3.28 -1.38
C LYS A 154 -9.55 -4.15 -0.61
N ARG A 155 -10.01 -5.11 0.20
CA ARG A 155 -9.13 -6.01 0.96
C ARG A 155 -8.34 -6.95 0.05
N VAL A 156 -9.00 -7.52 -0.97
CA VAL A 156 -8.33 -8.35 -1.97
C VAL A 156 -7.31 -7.53 -2.77
N LEU A 157 -7.70 -6.34 -3.25
CA LEU A 157 -6.81 -5.47 -4.00
C LEU A 157 -5.67 -4.92 -3.14
N GLY A 158 -5.94 -4.63 -1.87
CA GLY A 158 -4.96 -4.22 -0.89
C GLY A 158 -3.91 -5.30 -0.68
N PHE A 159 -4.32 -6.56 -0.51
CA PHE A 159 -3.37 -7.68 -0.44
C PHE A 159 -2.43 -7.72 -1.65
N VAL A 160 -2.96 -7.56 -2.86
CA VAL A 160 -2.14 -7.47 -4.08
C VAL A 160 -1.22 -6.24 -4.04
N ALA A 161 -1.75 -5.07 -3.66
CA ALA A 161 -1.00 -3.81 -3.62
C ALA A 161 0.15 -3.84 -2.60
N PHE A 162 -0.02 -4.49 -1.45
CA PHE A 162 1.02 -4.65 -0.42
C PHE A 162 2.08 -5.68 -0.80
N THR A 163 1.68 -6.81 -1.40
CA THR A 163 2.60 -7.91 -1.73
C THR A 163 3.46 -7.60 -2.96
N THR A 164 2.89 -6.92 -3.95
CA THR A 164 3.57 -6.59 -5.21
C THR A 164 4.93 -5.88 -5.06
N PRO A 165 5.07 -4.75 -4.32
CA PRO A 165 6.35 -4.08 -4.16
C PRO A 165 7.40 -4.97 -3.48
N LEU A 166 6.99 -5.82 -2.54
CA LEU A 166 7.88 -6.77 -1.83
C LEU A 166 8.42 -7.84 -2.78
N LEU A 167 7.55 -8.39 -3.64
CA LEU A 167 7.95 -9.37 -4.65
C LEU A 167 8.90 -8.73 -5.68
N LEU A 168 8.54 -7.56 -6.22
CA LEU A 168 9.38 -6.86 -7.20
C LEU A 168 10.75 -6.48 -6.63
N ALA A 169 10.80 -6.00 -5.38
CA ALA A 169 12.04 -5.68 -4.69
C ALA A 169 12.91 -6.93 -4.45
N SER A 170 12.30 -8.04 -4.01
CA SER A 170 13.00 -9.32 -3.79
C SER A 170 13.62 -9.86 -5.08
N VAL A 171 12.86 -9.88 -6.19
CA VAL A 171 13.40 -10.31 -7.50
C VAL A 171 14.48 -9.33 -8.00
N ALA A 172 14.35 -8.04 -7.71
CA ALA A 172 15.38 -7.07 -8.05
C ALA A 172 16.68 -7.31 -7.28
N LEU A 173 16.59 -7.53 -5.97
CA LEU A 173 17.73 -7.84 -5.12
C LEU A 173 18.41 -9.15 -5.54
N ALA A 174 17.65 -10.23 -5.72
CA ALA A 174 18.18 -11.51 -6.18
C ALA A 174 18.93 -11.37 -7.51
N SER A 175 18.34 -10.67 -8.49
CA SER A 175 19.00 -10.44 -9.78
C SER A 175 20.27 -9.59 -9.69
N ALA A 176 20.35 -8.67 -8.73
CA ALA A 176 21.55 -7.86 -8.50
C ALA A 176 22.67 -8.69 -7.86
N ILE A 177 22.32 -9.60 -6.94
CA ILE A 177 23.26 -10.53 -6.31
C ILE A 177 23.82 -11.50 -7.36
N SER A 178 22.97 -12.15 -8.17
CA SER A 178 23.41 -13.09 -9.20
C SER A 178 24.37 -12.46 -10.21
N ARG A 179 24.13 -11.20 -10.62
CA ARG A 179 25.03 -10.47 -11.52
C ARG A 179 26.40 -10.16 -10.91
N ARG A 180 26.47 -9.96 -9.59
CA ARG A 180 27.75 -9.74 -8.89
C ARG A 180 28.56 -11.03 -8.79
N VAL A 181 27.88 -12.15 -8.51
CA VAL A 181 28.51 -13.49 -8.42
C VAL A 181 29.05 -13.97 -9.77
N GLN A 182 28.43 -13.57 -10.89
CA GLN A 182 28.90 -13.93 -12.25
C GLN A 182 30.03 -13.05 -12.79
N ARG A 183 30.39 -11.95 -12.12
CA ARG A 183 31.44 -11.00 -12.53
C ARG A 183 32.91 -11.30 -12.09
N PRO A 184 33.30 -12.37 -11.34
CA PRO A 184 34.68 -12.50 -10.86
C PRO A 184 35.77 -13.07 -11.81
N GLU A 185 35.49 -13.68 -12.96
CA GLU A 185 36.53 -14.51 -13.65
C GLU A 185 36.86 -14.13 -15.10
N SER A 186 36.00 -13.34 -15.77
CA SER A 186 36.21 -12.97 -17.18
C SER A 186 37.04 -11.69 -17.39
N ALA A 187 37.36 -10.96 -16.33
CA ALA A 187 38.16 -9.74 -16.40
C ALA A 187 39.67 -9.98 -16.22
N ASP A 188 40.07 -11.05 -15.51
CA ASP A 188 41.50 -11.36 -15.29
C ASP A 188 42.13 -12.14 -16.46
N GLN A 189 41.34 -12.90 -17.24
CA GLN A 189 41.90 -13.69 -18.36
C GLN A 189 42.28 -12.87 -19.60
N VAL A 190 41.81 -11.63 -19.75
CA VAL A 190 42.14 -10.79 -20.93
C VAL A 190 43.49 -10.09 -20.77
N THR A 191 43.94 -9.85 -19.53
CA THR A 191 45.21 -9.16 -19.24
C THR A 191 46.44 -10.07 -19.31
N ASP A 192 46.28 -11.39 -19.14
CA ASP A 192 47.42 -12.32 -19.18
C ASP A 192 47.80 -12.75 -20.61
N THR A 193 46.91 -12.61 -21.60
CA THR A 193 47.23 -13.00 -22.98
C THR A 193 48.09 -11.95 -23.70
N GLU A 194 47.95 -10.66 -23.39
CA GLU A 194 48.72 -9.59 -24.04
C GLU A 194 50.15 -9.43 -23.51
N THR A 195 50.46 -9.97 -22.32
CA THR A 195 51.78 -9.80 -21.69
C THR A 195 52.78 -10.89 -22.11
N SER A 196 52.28 -12.04 -22.60
CA SER A 196 53.14 -13.16 -23.02
C SER A 196 53.72 -13.01 -24.43
N GLU A 197 53.08 -12.23 -25.32
CA GLU A 197 53.50 -12.12 -26.73
C GLU A 197 54.61 -11.08 -26.98
N ARG A 198 55.03 -10.30 -25.97
CA ARG A 198 55.92 -9.14 -26.17
C ARG A 198 57.39 -9.35 -25.80
N VAL A 199 57.82 -10.59 -25.53
CA VAL A 199 59.22 -10.91 -25.21
C VAL A 199 59.82 -11.88 -26.23
N LEU A 200 60.26 -11.36 -27.37
CA LEU A 200 61.20 -12.02 -28.27
C LEU A 200 62.42 -11.10 -28.45
N PRO A 201 63.64 -11.54 -28.08
CA PRO A 201 64.85 -10.71 -28.18
C PRO A 201 65.44 -10.81 -29.59
N THR A 202 65.56 -9.68 -30.29
CA THR A 202 66.42 -9.58 -31.48
C THR A 202 67.85 -9.33 -31.04
N ALA A 203 68.70 -10.34 -31.22
CA ALA A 203 70.14 -10.24 -31.18
C ALA A 203 70.68 -10.10 -32.61
N SER A 204 71.51 -9.07 -32.82
CA SER A 204 72.65 -8.89 -33.75
C SER A 204 72.70 -7.49 -34.35
#